data_AF-A0A9J6GLG3-F1
#
_entry.id   AF-A0A9J6GLG3-F1
#
_cell.length_a   1.000
_cell.length_b   1.000
_cell.length_c   1.000
_cell.angle_alpha   90.00
_cell.angle_beta   90.00
_cell.angle_gamma   90.00
#
_symmetry.space_group_name_H-M   'P 1'
#
loop_
_entity.id
_entity.type
_entity.pdbx_description
1 polymer ?
#
loop_
_entity_poly.entity_id
_entity_poly.type
_entity_poly.pdbx_seq_one_letter_code
_entity_poly.pdbx_strand_id
1 'polypeptide(L)'
;MLAVNAVAHSYALAEELSRRDDFLPIPNQHQLVTDLTVDLLTDDDPFDFDRCDAGHTKYGVLKHILWCSTNIFLNNLCSIMNDEIHDASAKSKKRSFKH
;
A
#
# COMPACT_ATOMS: atom_id res chain seq x y z
N MET A 1 5.10 -19.60 -4.07
CA MET A 1 5.46 -18.30 -3.45
C MET A 1 4.44 -17.22 -3.81
N LEU A 2 3.14 -17.52 -3.70
CA LEU A 2 2.08 -16.63 -4.21
C LEU A 2 1.89 -15.38 -3.32
N ALA A 3 1.76 -15.58 -2.00
CA ALA A 3 1.58 -14.47 -1.07
C ALA A 3 2.77 -13.51 -1.07
N VAL A 4 4.00 -14.04 -1.15
CA VAL A 4 5.22 -13.22 -1.23
C VAL A 4 5.24 -12.38 -2.50
N ASN A 5 4.91 -12.98 -3.66
CA ASN A 5 4.82 -12.24 -4.91
C ASN A 5 3.71 -11.17 -4.85
N ALA A 6 2.53 -11.50 -4.34
CA ALA A 6 1.43 -10.55 -4.21
C ALA A 6 1.80 -9.34 -3.34
N VAL A 7 2.43 -9.59 -2.19
CA VAL A 7 2.90 -8.54 -1.28
C VAL A 7 4.00 -7.69 -1.93
N ALA A 8 4.95 -8.30 -2.65
CA ALA A 8 6.01 -7.57 -3.33
C ALA A 8 5.48 -6.65 -4.43
N HIS A 9 4.53 -7.12 -5.25
CA HIS A 9 3.91 -6.30 -6.29
C HIS A 9 3.05 -5.18 -5.69
N SER A 10 2.29 -5.48 -4.63
CA SER A 10 1.52 -4.49 -3.87
C SER A 10 2.41 -3.38 -3.34
N TYR A 11 3.56 -3.74 -2.76
CA TYR A 11 4.52 -2.78 -2.24
C TYR A 11 5.13 -1.94 -3.36
N ALA A 12 5.59 -2.55 -4.45
CA ALA A 12 6.19 -1.83 -5.58
C ALA A 12 5.21 -0.83 -6.21
N LEU A 13 3.96 -1.24 -6.44
CA LEU A 13 2.91 -0.37 -6.95
C LEU A 13 2.57 0.76 -5.97
N ALA A 14 2.43 0.45 -4.68
CA ALA A 14 2.15 1.46 -3.67
C ALA A 14 3.29 2.49 -3.56
N GLU A 15 4.53 2.04 -3.63
CA GLU A 15 5.71 2.91 -3.63
C GLU A 15 5.74 3.81 -4.86
N GLU A 16 5.53 3.25 -6.06
CA GLU A 16 5.49 4.02 -7.30
C GLU A 16 4.37 5.07 -7.27
N LEU A 17 3.17 4.68 -6.87
CA LEU A 17 2.03 5.58 -6.74
C LEU A 17 2.27 6.66 -5.70
N SER A 18 2.92 6.35 -4.57
CA SER A 18 3.22 7.33 -3.52
C SER A 18 4.12 8.49 -3.98
N ARG A 19 4.87 8.30 -5.06
CA ARG A 19 5.72 9.35 -5.66
C ARG A 19 4.95 10.29 -6.59
N ARG A 20 3.69 9.98 -6.91
CA ARG A 20 2.85 10.82 -7.75
C ARG A 20 2.08 11.82 -6.90
N ASP A 21 2.11 13.08 -7.32
CA ASP A 21 1.42 14.18 -6.63
C ASP A 21 -0.11 13.99 -6.58
N ASP A 22 -0.66 13.22 -7.52
CA ASP A 22 -2.10 12.94 -7.62
C ASP A 22 -2.54 11.76 -6.76
N PHE A 23 -1.63 10.97 -6.18
CA PHE A 23 -2.00 9.80 -5.38
C PHE A 23 -2.45 10.17 -3.96
N LEU A 24 -1.69 11.03 -3.29
CA LEU A 24 -1.99 11.50 -1.92
C LEU A 24 -3.40 12.08 -1.74
N PRO A 25 -3.99 12.83 -2.71
CA PRO A 25 -5.36 13.33 -2.58
C PRO A 25 -6.46 12.31 -2.93
N ILE A 26 -6.13 11.10 -3.42
CA ILE A 26 -7.16 10.11 -3.79
C ILE A 26 -7.90 9.60 -2.55
N PRO A 27 -9.25 9.69 -2.52
CA PRO A 27 -10.01 9.02 -1.47
C PRO A 27 -9.88 7.50 -1.65
N ASN A 28 -9.56 6.80 -0.55
CA ASN A 28 -9.45 5.34 -0.53
C ASN A 28 -8.31 4.77 -1.42
N GLN A 29 -7.11 5.35 -1.34
CA GLN A 29 -5.87 4.85 -1.94
C GLN A 29 -5.64 3.35 -1.76
N HIS A 30 -6.07 2.85 -0.60
CA HIS A 30 -6.01 1.46 -0.24
C HIS A 30 -6.69 0.56 -1.28
N GLN A 31 -7.94 0.90 -1.62
CA GLN A 31 -8.73 0.18 -2.60
C GLN A 31 -8.08 0.27 -3.98
N LEU A 32 -7.59 1.45 -4.36
CA LEU A 32 -6.92 1.66 -5.65
C LEU A 32 -5.69 0.76 -5.83
N VAL A 33 -4.76 0.75 -4.87
CA VAL A 33 -3.56 -0.10 -4.93
C VAL A 33 -3.95 -1.56 -4.94
N THR A 34 -4.94 -1.95 -4.13
CA THR A 34 -5.44 -3.33 -4.08
C THR A 34 -5.98 -3.77 -5.44
N ASP A 35 -6.84 -2.99 -6.07
CA ASP A 35 -7.46 -3.35 -7.35
C ASP A 35 -6.42 -3.41 -8.48
N LEU A 36 -5.52 -2.41 -8.56
CA LEU A 36 -4.43 -2.41 -9.56
C LEU A 36 -3.51 -3.62 -9.40
N THR A 37 -3.22 -4.02 -8.15
CA THR A 37 -2.35 -5.18 -7.91
C THR A 37 -3.09 -6.49 -8.21
N VAL A 38 -4.40 -6.56 -7.95
CA VAL A 38 -5.22 -7.71 -8.33
C VAL A 38 -5.20 -7.87 -9.84
N ASP A 39 -5.51 -6.82 -10.60
CA ASP A 39 -5.58 -6.84 -12.06
C ASP A 39 -4.25 -7.33 -12.65
N LEU A 40 -3.13 -6.77 -12.17
CA LEU A 40 -1.77 -7.16 -12.58
C LEU A 40 -1.47 -8.64 -12.34
N LEU A 41 -1.99 -9.22 -11.26
CA LEU A 41 -1.70 -10.61 -10.86
C LEU A 41 -2.71 -11.61 -11.42
N THR A 42 -3.85 -11.16 -11.93
CA THR A 42 -4.87 -12.03 -12.56
C THR A 42 -4.65 -12.23 -14.05
N ASP A 43 -3.86 -11.39 -14.72
CA ASP A 43 -3.62 -11.49 -16.17
C ASP A 43 -2.83 -12.75 -16.60
N ASP A 44 -2.07 -13.39 -15.70
CA ASP A 44 -1.20 -14.54 -16.01
C ASP A 44 -1.58 -15.87 -15.30
N ASP A 45 -2.81 -15.99 -14.74
CA ASP A 45 -3.30 -17.10 -13.87
C ASP A 45 -2.20 -17.86 -13.09
N PRO A 46 -1.47 -17.20 -12.17
CA PRO A 46 -0.35 -17.80 -11.44
C PRO A 46 -0.78 -18.76 -10.31
N PHE A 47 -2.05 -19.17 -10.26
CA PHE A 47 -2.65 -19.86 -9.12
C PHE A 47 -2.92 -21.34 -9.43
N ASP A 48 -2.33 -22.24 -8.64
CA ASP A 48 -2.47 -23.70 -8.81
C ASP A 48 -3.66 -24.31 -8.03
N PHE A 49 -4.58 -23.48 -7.50
CA PHE A 49 -5.72 -23.95 -6.69
C PHE A 49 -6.98 -23.15 -6.96
N ASP A 50 -8.13 -23.76 -7.25
CA ASP A 50 -9.37 -23.00 -7.51
C ASP A 50 -10.05 -22.47 -6.24
N ARG A 51 -9.95 -23.22 -5.14
CA ARG A 51 -10.45 -22.83 -3.81
C ARG A 51 -9.52 -23.32 -2.71
N CYS A 52 -9.36 -22.55 -1.64
CA CYS A 52 -8.65 -23.00 -0.45
C CYS A 52 -9.53 -23.88 0.46
N ASP A 53 -8.93 -24.48 1.50
CA ASP A 53 -9.64 -25.34 2.47
C ASP A 53 -10.82 -24.65 3.18
N ALA A 54 -10.78 -23.32 3.26
CA ALA A 54 -11.86 -22.50 3.81
C ALA A 54 -12.93 -22.10 2.77
N GLY A 55 -12.83 -22.58 1.52
CA GLY A 55 -13.80 -22.35 0.44
C GLY A 55 -13.63 -21.03 -0.33
N HIS A 56 -12.63 -20.21 -0.01
CA HIS A 56 -12.36 -18.96 -0.71
C HIS A 56 -11.73 -19.20 -2.08
N THR A 57 -12.10 -18.39 -3.06
CA THR A 57 -11.47 -18.40 -4.40
C THR A 57 -10.08 -17.77 -4.37
N LYS A 58 -9.27 -18.10 -5.39
CA LYS A 58 -7.97 -17.45 -5.70
C LYS A 58 -8.02 -15.92 -5.53
N TYR A 59 -9.00 -15.31 -6.20
CA TYR A 59 -9.25 -13.87 -6.20
C TYR A 59 -9.57 -13.34 -4.80
N GLY A 60 -10.42 -14.05 -4.04
CA GLY A 60 -10.77 -13.65 -2.67
C GLY A 60 -9.56 -13.66 -1.74
N VAL A 61 -8.74 -14.72 -1.80
CA VAL A 61 -7.51 -14.83 -1.00
C VAL A 61 -6.54 -13.72 -1.38
N LEU A 62 -6.34 -13.48 -2.68
CA LEU A 62 -5.44 -12.43 -3.17
C LEU A 62 -5.89 -11.04 -2.69
N LYS A 63 -7.18 -10.72 -2.87
CA LYS A 63 -7.75 -9.45 -2.43
C LYS A 63 -7.54 -9.21 -0.94
N HIS A 64 -7.70 -10.25 -0.11
CA HIS A 64 -7.43 -10.13 1.33
C HIS A 64 -5.96 -9.87 1.65
N ILE A 65 -5.04 -10.58 1.00
CA ILE A 65 -3.59 -10.38 1.20
C ILE A 65 -3.21 -8.95 0.82
N LEU A 66 -3.64 -8.50 -0.35
CA LEU A 66 -3.37 -7.16 -0.88
C LEU A 66 -4.01 -6.07 -0.04
N TRP A 67 -5.20 -6.33 0.50
CA TRP A 67 -5.83 -5.43 1.44
C TRP A 67 -4.96 -5.25 2.69
N CYS A 68 -4.52 -6.34 3.30
CA CYS A 68 -3.67 -6.26 4.48
C CYS A 68 -2.34 -5.56 4.19
N SER A 69 -1.64 -5.91 3.10
CA SER A 69 -0.34 -5.32 2.76
C SER A 69 -0.43 -3.83 2.48
N THR A 70 -1.41 -3.43 1.67
CA THR A 70 -1.62 -2.03 1.31
C THR A 70 -1.95 -1.19 2.55
N ASN A 71 -2.77 -1.72 3.47
CA ASN A 71 -3.14 -0.99 4.68
C ASN A 71 -1.92 -0.77 5.59
N ILE A 72 -1.05 -1.77 5.73
CA ILE A 72 0.21 -1.64 6.47
C ILE A 72 1.11 -0.59 5.82
N PHE A 73 1.27 -0.65 4.49
CA PHE A 73 2.09 0.31 3.76
C PHE A 73 1.60 1.75 3.95
N LEU A 74 0.31 2.00 3.74
CA LEU A 74 -0.26 3.35 3.85
C LEU A 74 -0.17 3.89 5.27
N ASN A 75 -0.41 3.06 6.29
CA ASN A 75 -0.23 3.49 7.68
C ASN A 75 1.22 3.89 7.97
N ASN A 76 2.19 3.12 7.47
CA ASN A 76 3.60 3.45 7.63
C ASN A 76 3.97 4.74 6.87
N LEU A 77 3.49 4.89 5.63
CA LEU A 77 3.72 6.10 4.82
C LEU A 77 3.16 7.34 5.53
N CYS A 78 1.91 7.29 5.99
CA CYS A 78 1.30 8.38 6.75
C CYS A 78 2.08 8.71 8.03
N SER A 79 2.58 7.69 8.75
CA SER A 79 3.41 7.92 9.94
C SER A 79 4.68 8.68 9.60
N ILE A 80 5.41 8.25 8.56
CA ILE A 80 6.65 8.91 8.11
C ILE A 80 6.38 10.36 7.72
N MET A 81 5.34 10.60 6.92
CA MET A 81 4.99 11.95 6.49
C MET A 81 4.61 12.85 7.67
N ASN A 82 3.88 12.32 8.66
CA ASN A 82 3.55 13.06 9.87
C ASN A 82 4.79 13.38 10.70
N ASP A 83 5.71 12.43 10.86
CA ASP A 83 6.98 12.63 11.57
C ASP A 83 7.82 13.72 10.90
N GLU A 84 7.90 13.73 9.56
CA GLU A 84 8.60 14.76 8.79
C GLU A 84 8.00 16.16 8.99
N ILE A 85 6.67 16.28 8.99
CA ILE A 85 5.96 17.54 9.26
C ILE A 85 6.24 18.01 10.69
N HIS A 86 6.17 17.12 11.67
CA HIS A 86 6.45 17.43 13.07
C HIS A 86 7.89 17.91 13.25
N ASP A 87 8.87 17.22 12.66
CA ASP A 87 10.28 17.60 12.68
C ASP A 87 10.55 18.94 12.02
N ALA A 88 9.92 19.21 10.86
CA ALA A 88 10.02 20.49 10.17
C ALA A 88 9.46 21.63 11.04
N SER A 89 8.31 21.40 11.70
CA SER A 89 7.68 22.37 12.59
C SER A 89 8.54 22.67 13.83
N ALA A 90 9.17 21.64 14.41
CA ALA A 90 10.04 21.77 15.58
C ALA A 90 11.32 22.55 15.25
N LYS A 91 11.90 22.29 14.06
CA LYS A 91 13.06 23.04 13.53
C LYS A 91 12.70 24.51 13.27
N SER A 92 11.51 24.79 12.74
CA SER A 92 11.03 26.15 12.49
C SER A 92 10.82 26.94 13.80
N LYS A 93 10.17 26.35 14.81
CA LYS A 93 10.00 26.97 16.14
C LYS A 93 11.35 27.31 16.79
N LYS A 94 12.32 26.38 16.76
CA LYS A 94 13.68 26.62 17.29
C LYS A 94 14.43 27.78 16.60
N ARG A 95 14.13 28.07 15.33
CA ARG A 95 14.72 29.22 14.61
C ARG A 95 14.08 30.55 15.02
N SER A 96 12.76 30.58 15.29
CA SER A 96 12.08 31.81 15.73
C SER A 96 12.44 32.27 17.15
N PHE A 97 12.81 31.33 18.05
CA PHE A 97 13.20 31.63 19.43
C PHE A 97 14.66 32.11 19.59
N LYS A 98 15.42 32.22 18.49
CA LYS A 98 16.81 32.71 18.49
C LYS A 98 16.94 34.17 18.06
N HIS A 99 15.84 34.92 17.98
CA HIS A 99 15.84 36.37 17.77
C HIS A 99 15.19 37.09 18.94
#